data_AF-A0A1Y4MKV3-F1
#
_entry.id   AF-A0A1Y4MKV3-F1
#
_cell.length_a   1.000
_cell.length_b   1.000
_cell.length_c   1.000
_cell.angle_alpha   90.00
_cell.angle_beta   90.00
_cell.angle_gamma   90.00
#
_symmetry.space_group_name_H-M   'P 1'
#
loop_
_entity.id
_entity.type
_entity.pdbx_description
1 polymer ?
#
loop_
_entity_poly.entity_id
_entity_poly.type
_entity_poly.pdbx_seq_one_letter_code
_entity_poly.pdbx_strand_id
1 'polypeptide(L)' 'MSALCKTLRFYRVLFMLGENYIESSRKEYLLSLAEDLGISRKTVFLMANLLGESEDYDGLPSMLEELAEMNEETEEN' A
#
# COMPACT_ATOMS: atom_id res chain seq x y z
N MET A 1 -24.67 23.65 9.62
CA MET A 1 -23.92 24.09 8.42
C MET A 1 -22.47 24.28 8.84
N SER A 2 -21.48 23.56 8.33
CA SER A 2 -21.49 22.59 7.25
C SER A 2 -20.28 21.70 7.43
N ALA A 3 -20.45 20.44 7.06
CA ALA A 3 -19.48 19.35 7.10
C ALA A 3 -18.25 19.56 6.18
N LEU A 4 -17.82 20.81 5.97
CA LEU A 4 -16.76 21.21 5.05
C LEU A 4 -15.37 21.32 5.70
N CYS A 5 -15.27 21.28 7.03
CA CYS A 5 -13.98 21.45 7.73
C CYS A 5 -13.21 20.12 7.92
N LYS A 6 -13.90 18.97 7.97
CA LYS A 6 -13.23 17.67 8.20
C LYS A 6 -12.65 17.05 6.93
N THR A 7 -13.20 17.38 5.76
CA THR A 7 -12.80 16.77 4.49
C THR A 7 -11.53 17.39 3.90
N LEU A 8 -11.22 18.66 4.22
CA LEU A 8 -10.05 19.37 3.66
C LEU A 8 -8.69 18.90 4.22
N ARG A 9 -8.68 18.17 5.34
CA ARG A 9 -7.45 17.65 5.96
C ARG A 9 -7.01 16.31 5.37
N PHE A 10 -7.93 15.55 4.78
CA PHE A 10 -7.63 14.31 4.07
C PHE A 10 -7.09 14.58 2.66
N TYR A 11 -7.70 15.49 1.90
CA TYR A 11 -7.26 15.80 0.53
C TYR A 11 -5.91 16.53 0.44
N ARG A 12 -5.45 17.17 1.52
CA ARG A 12 -4.13 17.81 1.57
C ARG A 12 -2.96 16.82 1.60
N VAL A 13 -3.20 15.58 2.03
CA VAL A 13 -2.20 14.50 1.92
C VAL A 13 -2.20 13.91 0.51
N LEU A 14 -3.38 13.83 -0.13
CA LEU A 14 -3.49 13.35 -1.51
C LEU A 14 -2.77 14.27 -2.52
N PHE A 15 -2.74 15.59 -2.28
CA PHE A 15 -2.01 16.56 -3.11
C PHE A 15 -0.47 16.49 -2.95
N MET A 16 0.05 15.79 -1.94
CA MET A 16 1.49 15.50 -1.78
C MET A 16 1.93 14.23 -2.52
N LEU A 17 1.06 13.61 -3.32
CA LEU A 17 1.39 12.46 -4.18
C LEU A 17 1.68 12.88 -5.62
N GLY A 18 1.87 14.19 -5.88
CA GLY A 18 2.01 14.76 -7.22
C GLY A 18 3.43 14.93 -7.75
N GLU A 19 4.49 14.57 -7.00
CA GLU A 19 5.87 14.71 -7.48
C GLU A 19 6.71 13.47 -7.19
N ASN A 20 6.59 12.46 -8.05
CA ASN A 20 7.74 11.72 -8.61
C ASN A 20 7.22 10.75 -9.68
N TYR A 21 6.99 11.25 -10.88
CA TYR A 21 6.59 10.47 -12.06
C TYR A 21 7.73 9.60 -12.64
N ILE A 22 8.78 9.29 -11.87
CA ILE A 22 9.90 8.48 -12.35
C ILE A 22 10.47 7.70 -11.17
N GLU A 23 9.85 6.60 -10.76
CA GLU A 23 10.59 5.56 -10.03
C GLU A 23 10.09 4.19 -10.45
N SER A 24 10.95 3.50 -11.21
CA SER A 24 11.04 2.06 -11.44
C SER A 24 9.72 1.29 -11.57
N SER A 25 9.49 0.61 -12.70
CA SER A 25 8.36 -0.31 -12.94
C SER A 25 8.02 -1.23 -11.76
N ARG A 26 9.04 -1.65 -10.99
CA ARG A 26 8.89 -2.37 -9.72
C ARG A 26 8.08 -1.60 -8.66
N LYS A 27 8.38 -0.32 -8.43
CA LYS A 27 7.69 0.51 -7.43
C LYS A 27 6.22 0.73 -7.79
N GLU A 28 5.93 0.94 -9.08
CA GLU A 28 4.55 1.05 -9.57
C GLU A 28 3.76 -0.24 -9.32
N TYR A 29 4.38 -1.40 -9.61
CA TYR A 29 3.80 -2.71 -9.30
C TYR A 29 3.55 -2.91 -7.79
N LEU A 30 4.50 -2.55 -6.94
CA LEU A 30 4.33 -2.64 -5.48
C LEU A 30 3.24 -1.70 -4.95
N LEU A 31 3.07 -0.54 -5.59
CA LEU A 31 2.01 0.41 -5.24
C LEU A 31 0.64 -0.11 -5.66
N SER A 32 0.50 -0.68 -6.86
CA SER A 32 -0.76 -1.30 -7.29
C SER A 32 -1.11 -2.49 -6.40
N LEU A 33 -0.14 -3.33 -6.07
CA LEU A 33 -0.33 -4.48 -5.18
C LEU A 33 -0.81 -4.07 -3.78
N ALA A 34 -0.29 -2.96 -3.25
CA ALA A 34 -0.75 -2.41 -1.98
C ALA A 34 -2.21 -1.89 -2.05
N GLU A 35 -2.61 -1.33 -3.19
CA GLU A 35 -3.98 -0.84 -3.40
C GLU A 35 -4.97 -1.98 -3.61
N ASP A 36 -4.57 -3.02 -4.36
CA ASP A 36 -5.40 -4.19 -4.65
C ASP A 36 -5.68 -5.03 -3.39
N LEU A 37 -4.66 -5.21 -2.53
CA LEU A 37 -4.78 -5.98 -1.29
C LEU A 37 -5.23 -5.14 -0.08
N GLY A 38 -5.35 -3.82 -0.24
CA GLY A 38 -5.70 -2.91 0.86
C GLY A 38 -4.64 -2.80 1.97
N ILE A 39 -3.40 -3.23 1.71
CA ILE A 39 -2.32 -3.26 2.69
C ILE A 39 -1.54 -1.94 2.67
N SER A 40 -0.95 -1.56 3.81
CA SER A 40 -0.09 -0.39 3.87
C SER A 40 1.10 -0.51 2.90
N ARG A 41 1.30 0.52 2.07
CA ARG A 41 2.45 0.63 1.14
C ARG A 41 3.78 0.34 1.83
N LYS A 42 3.94 0.81 3.08
CA LYS A 42 5.14 0.57 3.89
C LYS A 42 5.38 -0.92 4.15
N THR A 43 4.34 -1.68 4.44
CA THR A 43 4.42 -3.13 4.64
C THR A 43 4.84 -3.82 3.34
N VAL A 44 4.22 -3.46 2.21
CA VAL A 44 4.56 -4.02 0.90
C VAL A 44 6.02 -3.75 0.54
N PHE A 45 6.51 -2.52 0.70
CA PHE A 45 7.92 -2.19 0.45
C PHE A 45 8.88 -2.91 1.41
N LEU A 46 8.50 -3.10 2.68
CA LEU A 46 9.31 -3.82 3.65
C LEU A 46 9.44 -5.29 3.26
N MET A 47 8.34 -5.93 2.86
CA MET A 47 8.33 -7.33 2.42
C MET A 47 9.09 -7.50 1.11
N ALA A 48 8.88 -6.61 0.13
CA ALA A 48 9.65 -6.60 -1.12
C ALA A 48 11.17 -6.48 -0.88
N ASN A 49 11.59 -5.68 0.11
CA ASN A 49 13.00 -5.57 0.48
C ASN A 49 13.51 -6.80 1.24
N LEU A 50 12.66 -7.46 2.01
CA LEU A 50 13.00 -8.68 2.75
C LEU A 50 13.17 -9.90 1.84
N LEU A 51 12.25 -10.06 0.87
CA LEU A 51 12.29 -11.13 -0.12
C LEU A 51 13.33 -10.87 -1.23
N GLY A 52 13.60 -9.59 -1.52
CA GLY A 52 14.49 -9.20 -2.60
C GLY A 52 13.80 -9.15 -3.96
N GLU A 53 14.50 -8.60 -4.95
CA GLU A 53 13.92 -8.26 -6.27
C GLU A 53 13.54 -9.48 -7.12
N SER A 54 14.05 -10.66 -6.78
CA SER A 54 13.80 -11.90 -7.52
C SER A 54 12.41 -12.49 -7.26
N GLU A 55 11.82 -12.20 -6.11
CA GLU A 55 10.59 -12.83 -5.62
C GLU A 55 9.39 -11.87 -5.63
N ASP A 56 9.56 -10.64 -6.14
CA ASP A 56 8.50 -9.63 -6.16
C ASP A 56 7.24 -10.08 -6.92
N TYR A 57 7.36 -10.97 -7.92
CA TYR A 57 6.25 -11.35 -8.80
C TYR A 57 5.51 -12.62 -8.39
N ASP A 58 6.16 -13.56 -7.71
CA ASP A 58 5.57 -14.85 -7.31
C ASP A 58 5.40 -14.94 -5.78
N GLY A 59 6.49 -14.74 -5.04
CA GLY A 59 6.51 -14.92 -3.58
C GLY A 59 5.84 -13.78 -2.82
N LEU A 60 6.05 -12.54 -3.26
CA LEU A 60 5.54 -11.37 -2.56
C LEU A 60 4.00 -11.26 -2.57
N PRO A 61 3.28 -11.42 -3.69
CA PRO A 61 1.82 -11.34 -3.70
C PRO A 61 1.18 -12.40 -2.81
N SER A 62 1.65 -13.65 -2.90
CA SER A 62 1.16 -14.77 -2.09
C SER A 62 1.29 -14.49 -0.58
N MET A 63 2.46 -13.99 -0.15
CA MET A 63 2.67 -13.63 1.26
C MET A 63 1.83 -12.45 1.73
N LEU A 64 1.58 -11.48 0.84
CA LEU A 64 0.76 -10.32 1.16
C LEU A 64 -0.73 -10.68 1.22
N GLU A 65 -1.20 -11.58 0.37
CA GLU A 65 -2.57 -12.12 0.42
C GLU A 65 -2.82 -12.83 1.76
N GLU A 66 -1.91 -13.71 2.20
CA GLU A 66 -1.99 -14.35 3.52
C GLU A 66 -2.01 -13.31 4.66
N LEU A 67 -1.19 -12.26 4.56
CA LEU A 67 -1.17 -11.16 5.53
C LEU A 67 -2.45 -10.30 5.50
N ALA A 68 -3.09 -10.15 4.35
CA ALA A 68 -4.36 -9.46 4.22
C ALA A 68 -5.46 -10.26 4.92
N GLU A 69 -5.53 -11.57 4.65
CA GLU A 69 -6.48 -12.49 5.26
C GLU A 69 -6.34 -12.53 6.79
N MET A 70 -5.11 -12.55 7.30
CA MET A 70 -4.87 -12.54 8.75
C MET A 70 -5.24 -11.21 9.43
N ASN A 71 -5.12 -10.07 8.73
CA ASN A 71 -5.46 -8.77 9.32
C ASN A 71 -6.96 -8.57 9.51
N GLU A 72 -7.81 -9.27 8.76
CA GLU A 72 -9.27 -9.26 8.95
C GLU A 72 -9.70 -9.86 10.31
N GLU A 73 -8.85 -10.66 10.96
CA GLU A 73 -9.14 -11.28 12.26
C GLU A 73 -8.83 -10.38 13.47
N THR A 74 -8.15 -9.23 13.28
CA THR A 74 -7.67 -8.39 14.40
C THR A 74 -8.55 -7.17 14.74
N GLU A 75 -9.68 -6.95 14.05
CA GLU A 75 -10.65 -5.90 14.41
C GLU A 75 -11.82 -6.36 15.30
N GLU A 76 -11.73 -7.54 15.94
CA GLU A 76 -12.68 -7.95 17.00
C GLU A 76 -11.96 -8.23 18.34
N ASN A 77 -11.57 -7.15 19.05
CA ASN A 77 -11.56 -7.10 20.52
C ASN A 77 -11.57 -5.67 21.06
#